data_AF-A0A9P7VTS2-F1
#
_entry.id   AF-A0A9P7VTS2-F1
#
_cell.length_a   1.000
_cell.length_b   1.000
_cell.length_c   1.000
_cell.angle_alpha   90.00
_cell.angle_beta   90.00
_cell.angle_gamma   90.00
#
_symmetry.space_group_name_H-M   'P 1'
#
loop_
_entity.id
_entity.type
_entity.pdbx_description
1 polymer ?
#
loop_
_entity_poly.entity_id
_entity_poly.type
_entity_poly.pdbx_seq_one_letter_code
_entity_poly.pdbx_strand_id
1 'polypeptide(L)'
;MPTLFYTFIDLQISGVIGISLIFLTVIFSHLVKRCLTWYTFCVSWILSCISYSLLFFVGGSDPNYVPNQDLCITQAALIYSVPTLTALTTLSLLVHNWYNVHFGISRSPLEANHKTIVALLAAPYIVWFFMFLGFLLFGLTHSSLVIRLGDSSHCIIINAIPAKISSLFVVIVTSSMLPVQVSLGLSLCRNLYDNDSTSTISIPTLQVVIRVMIFSFLTLVSFTEGVIYIFDLSPGPFVDIIMAWCMSFFVPFRLLHETLIRIVVPVFGVLIFGMQKDIFRTWILWANWLLKSPKKPYRKSSTPSLTPDNSVRSD
;
A
#
# COMPACT_ATOMS: atom_id res chain seq x y z
N MET A 1 -25.60 -8.53 -7.76
CA MET A 1 -25.20 -7.22 -7.20
C MET A 1 -24.71 -7.33 -5.76
N PRO A 2 -25.48 -7.85 -4.76
CA PRO A 2 -25.05 -7.81 -3.36
C PRO A 2 -23.80 -8.63 -3.07
N THR A 3 -23.62 -9.77 -3.74
CA THR A 3 -22.43 -10.63 -3.56
C THR A 3 -21.12 -9.90 -3.91
N LEU A 4 -21.08 -9.19 -5.04
CA LEU A 4 -19.90 -8.44 -5.48
C LEU A 4 -19.55 -7.30 -4.52
N PHE A 5 -20.57 -6.68 -3.92
CA PHE A 5 -20.40 -5.66 -2.88
C PHE A 5 -19.72 -6.23 -1.62
N TYR A 6 -20.23 -7.35 -1.08
CA TYR A 6 -19.63 -7.97 0.10
C TYR A 6 -18.22 -8.45 -0.18
N THR A 7 -17.98 -9.07 -1.35
CA THR A 7 -16.64 -9.48 -1.78
C THR A 7 -15.69 -8.29 -1.86
N PHE A 8 -16.12 -7.13 -2.38
CA PHE A 8 -15.31 -5.93 -2.40
C PHE A 8 -14.89 -5.50 -0.98
N ILE A 9 -15.86 -5.39 -0.07
CA ILE A 9 -15.60 -4.96 1.31
C ILE A 9 -14.71 -5.96 2.06
N ASP A 10 -14.99 -7.26 1.94
CA ASP A 10 -14.19 -8.32 2.57
C ASP A 10 -12.72 -8.25 2.12
N LEU A 11 -12.49 -7.97 0.83
CA LEU A 11 -11.15 -7.86 0.27
C LEU A 11 -10.46 -6.56 0.68
N GLN A 12 -11.18 -5.43 0.79
CA GLN A 12 -10.62 -4.20 1.36
C GLN A 12 -10.27 -4.36 2.85
N ILE A 13 -11.15 -4.96 3.65
CA ILE A 13 -10.92 -5.20 5.08
C ILE A 13 -9.75 -6.17 5.28
N SER A 14 -9.69 -7.26 4.51
CA SER A 14 -8.54 -8.17 4.56
C SER A 14 -7.24 -7.48 4.13
N GLY A 15 -7.31 -6.56 3.16
CA GLY A 15 -6.23 -5.64 2.80
C GLY A 15 -5.76 -4.78 3.97
N VAL A 16 -6.67 -4.04 4.63
CA VAL A 16 -6.35 -3.22 5.82
C VAL A 16 -5.70 -4.07 6.90
N ILE A 17 -6.35 -5.18 7.27
CA ILE A 17 -5.91 -6.05 8.36
C ILE A 17 -4.55 -6.64 8.02
N GLY A 18 -4.39 -7.19 6.82
CA GLY A 18 -3.15 -7.81 6.37
C GLY A 18 -1.98 -6.83 6.35
N ILE A 19 -2.15 -5.66 5.71
CA ILE A 19 -1.09 -4.64 5.63
C ILE A 19 -0.79 -4.06 7.01
N SER A 20 -1.81 -3.84 7.86
CA SER A 20 -1.61 -3.35 9.23
C SER A 20 -0.86 -4.37 10.09
N LEU A 21 -1.20 -5.66 10.00
CA LEU A 21 -0.48 -6.73 10.70
C LEU A 21 0.99 -6.79 10.25
N ILE A 22 1.26 -6.71 8.95
CA ILE A 22 2.61 -6.67 8.40
C ILE A 22 3.37 -5.43 8.90
N PHE A 23 2.74 -4.25 8.81
CA PHE A 23 3.31 -2.99 9.25
C PHE A 23 3.67 -2.99 10.75
N LEU A 24 2.73 -3.42 11.61
CA LEU A 24 2.95 -3.57 13.05
C LEU A 24 4.04 -4.62 13.33
N THR A 25 4.05 -5.73 12.59
CA THR A 25 5.09 -6.75 12.74
C THR A 25 6.47 -6.17 12.52
N VAL A 26 6.64 -5.38 11.47
CA VAL A 26 7.94 -4.76 11.16
C VAL A 26 8.33 -3.70 12.20
N ILE A 27 7.37 -2.91 12.70
CA ILE A 27 7.64 -1.92 13.76
C ILE A 27 8.11 -2.59 15.06
N PHE A 28 7.45 -3.67 15.48
CA PHE A 28 7.76 -4.33 16.74
C PHE A 28 8.90 -5.36 16.63
N SER A 29 9.26 -5.79 15.42
CA SER A 29 10.32 -6.78 15.21
C SER A 29 11.68 -6.12 14.98
N HIS A 30 12.58 -6.32 15.92
CA HIS A 30 13.97 -5.88 15.78
C HIS A 30 14.76 -6.66 14.70
N LEU A 31 14.20 -7.77 14.20
CA LEU A 31 14.83 -8.63 13.19
C LEU A 31 14.61 -8.13 11.77
N VAL A 32 13.56 -7.34 11.54
CA VAL A 32 13.16 -6.92 10.20
C VAL A 32 13.46 -5.44 10.02
N LYS A 33 14.62 -5.14 9.43
CA LYS A 33 14.97 -3.75 9.05
C LYS A 33 14.50 -3.49 7.63
N ARG A 34 13.64 -2.49 7.46
CA ARG A 34 13.12 -2.02 6.16
C ARG A 34 13.44 -0.55 5.96
N CYS A 35 13.52 -0.11 4.70
CA CYS A 35 13.76 1.28 4.35
C CYS A 35 12.53 2.16 4.67
N LEU A 36 12.76 3.45 4.92
CA LEU A 36 11.70 4.41 5.26
C LEU A 36 10.60 4.50 4.19
N THR A 37 10.96 4.37 2.90
CA THR A 37 10.01 4.42 1.77
C THR A 37 9.07 3.21 1.73
N TRP A 38 9.46 2.08 2.32
CA TRP A 38 8.59 0.92 2.45
C TRP A 38 7.46 1.18 3.47
N TYR A 39 7.77 1.85 4.58
CA TYR A 39 6.74 2.22 5.56
C TYR A 39 5.74 3.22 4.98
N THR A 40 6.21 4.23 4.25
CA THR A 40 5.29 5.20 3.62
C THR A 40 4.43 4.55 2.56
N PHE A 41 4.95 3.58 1.82
CA PHE A 41 4.16 2.73 0.93
C PHE A 41 3.06 1.98 1.70
N CYS A 42 3.40 1.23 2.76
CA CYS A 42 2.40 0.52 3.57
C CYS A 42 1.31 1.44 4.14
N VAL A 43 1.70 2.60 4.70
CA VAL A 43 0.76 3.58 5.23
C VAL A 43 -0.19 4.10 4.14
N SER A 44 0.31 4.36 2.93
CA SER A 44 -0.56 4.80 1.82
C SER A 44 -1.61 3.76 1.43
N TRP A 45 -1.27 2.47 1.47
CA TRP A 45 -2.23 1.40 1.20
C TRP A 45 -3.24 1.22 2.33
N ILE A 46 -2.83 1.38 3.59
CA ILE A 46 -3.76 1.40 4.73
C ILE A 46 -4.74 2.56 4.57
N LEU A 47 -4.26 3.77 4.28
CA LEU A 47 -5.11 4.94 4.03
C LEU A 47 -6.06 4.70 2.84
N SER A 48 -5.59 4.06 1.78
CA SER A 48 -6.41 3.69 0.65
C SER A 48 -7.57 2.80 1.07
N CYS A 49 -7.28 1.69 1.74
CA CYS A 49 -8.31 0.73 2.11
C CYS A 49 -9.29 1.33 3.13
N ILE A 50 -8.83 2.12 4.10
CA ILE A 50 -9.70 2.86 5.04
C ILE A 50 -10.64 3.82 4.29
N SER A 51 -10.12 4.54 3.29
CA SER A 51 -10.92 5.49 2.50
C SER A 51 -12.09 4.81 1.78
N TYR A 52 -11.84 3.62 1.19
CA TYR A 52 -12.89 2.84 0.54
C TYR A 52 -13.87 2.20 1.53
N SER A 53 -13.44 1.88 2.75
CA SER A 53 -14.27 1.23 3.78
C SER A 53 -14.96 2.19 4.76
N LEU A 54 -14.73 3.50 4.67
CA LEU A 54 -15.18 4.48 5.66
C LEU A 54 -16.70 4.44 5.92
N LEU A 55 -17.52 4.40 4.86
CA LEU A 55 -18.98 4.35 5.00
C LEU A 55 -19.48 3.04 5.64
N PHE A 56 -18.79 1.93 5.37
CA PHE A 56 -19.10 0.62 5.96
C PHE A 56 -18.90 0.65 7.49
N PHE A 57 -17.87 1.35 7.98
CA PHE A 57 -17.64 1.45 9.43
C PHE A 57 -18.68 2.29 10.18
N VAL A 58 -19.33 3.25 9.52
CA VAL A 58 -20.30 4.14 10.16
C VAL A 58 -21.74 3.62 10.06
N GLY A 59 -22.14 3.13 8.88
CA GLY A 59 -23.53 2.74 8.59
C GLY A 59 -23.78 1.24 8.48
N GLY A 60 -22.72 0.42 8.55
CA GLY A 60 -22.82 -1.02 8.30
C GLY A 60 -23.30 -1.37 6.89
N SER A 61 -23.87 -2.56 6.74
CA SER A 61 -24.44 -3.06 5.48
C SER A 61 -25.92 -2.66 5.28
N ASP A 62 -26.44 -1.71 6.06
CA ASP A 62 -27.85 -1.33 5.97
C ASP A 62 -28.11 -0.53 4.69
N PRO A 63 -28.94 -1.04 3.75
CA PRO A 63 -29.29 -0.31 2.54
C PRO A 63 -30.07 0.98 2.83
N ASN A 64 -30.76 1.08 3.97
CA ASN A 64 -31.57 2.24 4.33
C ASN A 64 -30.78 3.32 5.10
N TYR A 65 -29.53 3.05 5.46
CA TYR A 65 -28.71 4.02 6.16
C TYR A 65 -28.38 5.20 5.24
N VAL A 66 -28.83 6.41 5.61
CA VAL A 66 -28.50 7.65 4.89
C VAL A 66 -27.25 8.25 5.54
N PRO A 67 -26.08 8.25 4.87
CA PRO A 67 -24.85 8.79 5.45
C PRO A 67 -24.95 10.32 5.59
N ASN A 68 -24.30 10.85 6.63
CA ASN A 68 -24.10 12.29 6.75
C ASN A 68 -23.41 12.82 5.48
N GLN A 69 -23.92 13.92 4.93
CA GLN A 69 -23.44 14.47 3.67
C GLN A 69 -21.94 14.82 3.72
N ASP A 70 -21.47 15.37 4.85
CA ASP A 70 -20.06 15.71 5.05
C ASP A 70 -19.15 14.47 5.04
N LEU A 71 -19.62 13.35 5.59
CA LEU A 71 -18.91 12.07 5.58
C LEU A 71 -18.77 11.54 4.15
N CYS A 72 -19.85 11.64 3.38
CA CYS A 72 -19.93 11.23 1.98
C CYS A 72 -18.99 12.07 1.10
N ILE A 73 -18.99 13.39 1.28
CA ILE A 73 -18.07 14.32 0.61
C ILE A 73 -16.61 14.00 0.96
N THR A 74 -16.32 13.80 2.25
CA THR A 74 -14.97 13.47 2.72
C THR A 74 -14.48 12.14 2.14
N GLN A 75 -15.34 11.11 2.13
CA GLN A 75 -15.02 9.81 1.54
C GLN A 75 -14.72 9.94 0.04
N ALA A 76 -15.56 10.67 -0.70
CA ALA A 76 -15.35 10.87 -2.13
C ALA A 76 -14.02 11.61 -2.40
N ALA A 77 -13.72 12.67 -1.66
CA ALA A 77 -12.45 13.40 -1.76
C ALA A 77 -11.22 12.52 -1.46
N LEU A 78 -11.33 11.63 -0.46
CA LEU A 78 -10.28 10.64 -0.17
C LEU A 78 -10.11 9.64 -1.32
N ILE A 79 -11.21 9.06 -1.83
CA ILE A 79 -11.19 8.08 -2.91
C ILE A 79 -10.52 8.64 -4.18
N TYR A 80 -10.79 9.91 -4.54
CA TYR A 80 -10.17 10.52 -5.71
C TYR A 80 -8.71 10.93 -5.48
N SER A 81 -8.30 11.27 -4.26
CA SER A 81 -6.92 11.72 -3.98
C SER A 81 -5.94 10.57 -3.71
N VAL A 82 -6.40 9.49 -3.09
CA VAL A 82 -5.58 8.33 -2.70
C VAL A 82 -4.80 7.67 -3.85
N PRO A 83 -5.35 7.48 -5.07
CA PRO A 83 -4.61 6.89 -6.19
C PRO A 83 -3.31 7.66 -6.51
N THR A 84 -3.33 8.98 -6.36
CA THR A 84 -2.14 9.82 -6.51
C THR A 84 -1.11 9.53 -5.40
N LEU A 85 -1.57 9.37 -4.15
CA LEU A 85 -0.70 9.02 -3.03
C LEU A 85 -0.01 7.66 -3.25
N THR A 86 -0.80 6.63 -3.56
CA THR A 86 -0.28 5.27 -3.74
C THR A 86 0.66 5.18 -4.95
N ALA A 87 0.39 5.90 -6.03
CA ALA A 87 1.31 6.01 -7.16
C ALA A 87 2.63 6.68 -6.75
N LEU A 88 2.58 7.82 -6.05
CA LEU A 88 3.78 8.56 -5.64
C LEU A 88 4.63 7.80 -4.60
N THR A 89 4.01 7.12 -3.64
CA THR A 89 4.77 6.28 -2.68
C THR A 89 5.37 5.06 -3.36
N THR A 90 4.69 4.47 -4.35
CA THR A 90 5.24 3.38 -5.18
C THR A 90 6.44 3.87 -6.00
N LEU A 91 6.36 5.05 -6.61
CA LEU A 91 7.47 5.65 -7.34
C LEU A 91 8.66 5.90 -6.41
N SER A 92 8.39 6.42 -5.21
CA SER A 92 9.43 6.66 -4.20
C SER A 92 10.13 5.38 -3.78
N LEU A 93 9.38 4.28 -3.60
CA LEU A 93 9.94 2.96 -3.31
C LEU A 93 10.76 2.42 -4.50
N LEU A 94 10.28 2.58 -5.74
CA LEU A 94 10.99 2.19 -6.95
C LEU A 94 12.31 2.95 -7.13
N VAL A 95 12.30 4.27 -6.96
CA VAL A 95 13.49 5.12 -7.07
C VAL A 95 14.50 4.75 -5.98
N HIS A 96 14.05 4.52 -4.75
CA HIS A 96 14.92 4.06 -3.66
C HIS A 96 15.58 2.71 -3.99
N ASN A 97 14.80 1.74 -4.47
CA ASN A 97 15.31 0.42 -4.86
C ASN A 97 16.26 0.51 -6.05
N TRP A 98 15.92 1.31 -7.06
CA TRP A 98 16.76 1.57 -8.22
C TRP A 98 18.11 2.15 -7.80
N TYR A 99 18.10 3.14 -6.91
CA TYR A 99 19.34 3.74 -6.40
C TYR A 99 20.19 2.71 -5.64
N ASN A 100 19.58 1.90 -4.77
CA ASN A 100 20.31 0.89 -4.01
C ASN A 100 20.94 -0.19 -4.89
N VAL A 101 20.27 -0.60 -5.98
CA VAL A 101 20.83 -1.58 -6.92
C VAL A 101 21.95 -0.98 -7.78
N HIS A 102 21.79 0.26 -8.26
CA HIS A 102 22.79 0.89 -9.13
C HIS A 102 24.01 1.44 -8.40
N PHE A 103 23.85 1.97 -7.18
CA PHE A 103 24.90 2.68 -6.46
C PHE A 103 25.33 2.02 -5.14
N GLY A 104 24.65 0.95 -4.70
CA GLY A 104 24.86 0.33 -3.38
C GLY A 104 26.26 -0.28 -3.15
N ILE A 105 27.08 -0.42 -4.19
CA ILE A 105 28.45 -0.96 -4.08
C ILE A 105 29.50 0.16 -4.08
N SER A 106 29.23 1.29 -4.75
CA SER A 106 30.25 2.27 -5.12
C SER A 106 30.07 3.64 -4.47
N ARG A 107 28.89 3.95 -3.92
CA ARG A 107 28.61 5.24 -3.26
C ARG A 107 27.96 5.06 -1.91
N SER A 108 28.11 6.08 -1.07
CA SER A 108 27.36 6.21 0.17
C SER A 108 25.87 6.03 -0.12
N PRO A 109 25.14 5.23 0.68
CA PRO A 109 23.73 4.91 0.43
C PRO A 109 22.91 6.20 0.27
N LEU A 110 21.77 6.13 -0.43
CA LEU A 110 20.87 7.29 -0.60
C LEU A 110 20.55 7.96 0.75
N GLU A 111 20.58 7.18 1.82
CA GLU A 111 20.46 7.58 3.22
C GLU A 111 21.47 8.65 3.67
N ALA A 112 22.62 8.78 3.00
CA ALA A 112 23.60 9.83 3.26
C ALA A 112 23.07 11.23 2.87
N ASN A 113 22.17 11.32 1.89
CA ASN A 113 21.55 12.59 1.53
C ASN A 113 20.16 12.72 2.17
N HIS A 114 20.17 13.23 3.41
CA HIS A 114 18.96 13.45 4.20
C HIS A 114 17.89 14.25 3.44
N LYS A 115 18.28 15.28 2.67
CA LYS A 115 17.33 16.11 1.91
C LYS A 115 16.57 15.30 0.87
N THR A 116 17.27 14.44 0.14
CA THR A 116 16.66 13.58 -0.88
C THR A 116 15.70 12.58 -0.25
N ILE A 117 16.11 11.89 0.83
CA ILE A 117 15.22 10.96 1.53
C ILE A 117 13.99 11.66 2.08
N VAL A 118 14.14 12.81 2.76
CA VAL A 118 13.00 13.58 3.27
C VAL A 118 12.07 14.00 2.12
N ALA A 119 12.61 14.42 0.98
CA ALA A 119 11.80 14.75 -0.19
C ALA A 119 11.02 13.53 -0.72
N LEU A 120 11.67 12.37 -0.86
CA LEU A 120 10.99 11.12 -1.29
C LEU A 120 9.89 10.67 -0.31
N LEU A 121 10.05 10.95 0.98
CA LEU A 121 9.07 10.57 2.00
C LEU A 121 7.93 11.58 2.10
N ALA A 122 8.22 12.88 2.05
CA ALA A 122 7.25 13.94 2.29
C ALA A 122 6.44 14.33 1.04
N ALA A 123 7.07 14.34 -0.14
CA ALA A 123 6.42 14.81 -1.37
C ALA A 123 5.11 14.06 -1.70
N PRO A 124 5.02 12.71 -1.58
CA PRO A 124 3.76 12.00 -1.82
C PRO A 124 2.60 12.49 -0.95
N TYR A 125 2.85 12.72 0.33
CA TYR A 125 1.83 13.16 1.29
C TYR A 125 1.45 14.62 1.11
N ILE A 126 2.41 15.48 0.77
CA ILE A 126 2.13 16.90 0.48
C ILE A 126 1.22 17.01 -0.75
N VAL A 127 1.56 16.33 -1.86
CA VAL A 127 0.75 16.34 -3.08
C VAL A 127 -0.64 15.75 -2.82
N TRP A 128 -0.71 14.63 -2.11
CA TRP A 128 -1.98 14.01 -1.72
C TRP A 128 -2.84 14.95 -0.87
N PHE A 129 -2.26 15.61 0.12
CA PHE A 129 -2.99 16.51 1.01
C PHE A 129 -3.61 17.69 0.25
N PHE A 130 -2.85 18.31 -0.68
CA PHE A 130 -3.38 19.38 -1.52
C PHE A 130 -4.49 18.89 -2.46
N MET A 131 -4.33 17.71 -3.06
CA MET A 131 -5.37 17.08 -3.89
C MET A 131 -6.64 16.78 -3.09
N PHE A 132 -6.49 16.17 -1.91
CA PHE A 132 -7.57 15.88 -0.99
C PHE A 132 -8.31 17.16 -0.58
N LEU A 133 -7.58 18.20 -0.17
CA LEU A 133 -8.16 19.49 0.21
C LEU A 133 -8.91 20.13 -0.96
N GLY A 134 -8.33 20.10 -2.16
CA GLY A 134 -8.99 20.60 -3.37
C GLY A 134 -10.31 19.89 -3.67
N PHE A 135 -10.32 18.55 -3.61
CA PHE A 135 -11.55 17.77 -3.83
C PHE A 135 -12.56 17.92 -2.70
N LEU A 136 -12.11 18.08 -1.45
CA LEU A 136 -12.97 18.34 -0.31
C LEU A 136 -13.68 19.69 -0.45
N LEU A 137 -12.92 20.76 -0.74
CA LEU A 137 -13.50 22.10 -0.97
C LEU A 137 -14.44 22.10 -2.19
N PHE A 138 -14.08 21.38 -3.26
CA PHE A 138 -14.95 21.21 -4.42
C PHE A 138 -16.27 20.51 -4.05
N GLY A 139 -16.21 19.42 -3.26
CA GLY A 139 -17.40 18.70 -2.81
C GLY A 139 -18.26 19.50 -1.84
N LEU A 140 -17.66 20.30 -0.96
CA LEU A 140 -18.38 21.18 -0.02
C LEU A 140 -19.09 22.33 -0.76
N THR A 141 -18.45 22.91 -1.78
CA THR A 141 -19.06 23.97 -2.60
C THR A 141 -20.16 23.44 -3.52
N HIS A 142 -20.09 22.17 -3.93
CA HIS A 142 -21.06 21.54 -4.84
C HIS A 142 -21.67 20.29 -4.22
N SER A 143 -22.25 20.44 -3.03
CA SER A 143 -22.74 19.33 -2.22
C SER A 143 -23.85 18.51 -2.90
N SER A 144 -24.57 19.09 -3.87
CA SER A 144 -25.59 18.42 -4.69
C SER A 144 -25.01 17.48 -5.76
N LEU A 145 -23.72 17.61 -6.11
CA LEU A 145 -23.04 16.75 -7.08
C LEU A 145 -22.45 15.48 -6.45
N VAL A 146 -22.50 15.37 -5.13
CA VAL A 146 -22.02 14.20 -4.40
C VAL A 146 -23.20 13.31 -4.11
N ILE A 147 -23.24 12.16 -4.77
CA ILE A 147 -24.27 11.16 -4.56
C ILE A 147 -23.66 9.85 -4.10
N ARG A 148 -24.43 9.12 -3.30
CA ARG A 148 -24.17 7.71 -3.07
C ARG A 148 -24.50 6.95 -4.37
N LEU A 149 -23.54 6.21 -4.90
CA LEU A 149 -23.74 5.46 -6.13
C LEU A 149 -24.62 4.21 -5.86
N GLY A 150 -25.95 4.37 -5.91
CA GLY A 150 -26.92 3.28 -5.72
C GLY A 150 -26.65 2.40 -4.49
N ASP A 151 -26.71 1.09 -4.68
CA ASP A 151 -26.42 0.07 -3.64
C ASP A 151 -24.95 0.00 -3.20
N SER A 152 -24.06 0.87 -3.72
CA SER A 152 -22.65 0.86 -3.32
C SER A 152 -22.41 1.59 -1.99
N SER A 153 -21.31 1.21 -1.33
CA SER A 153 -20.86 1.71 -0.02
C SER A 153 -19.95 2.94 -0.13
N HIS A 154 -19.87 3.54 -1.32
CA HIS A 154 -19.00 4.67 -1.53
C HIS A 154 -19.75 5.81 -2.22
N CYS A 155 -19.33 7.00 -1.84
CA CYS A 155 -19.78 8.22 -2.46
C CYS A 155 -18.90 8.59 -3.63
N ILE A 156 -19.54 9.06 -4.71
CA ILE A 156 -18.84 9.56 -5.89
C ILE A 156 -19.24 11.01 -6.14
N ILE A 157 -18.34 11.75 -6.78
CA ILE A 157 -18.64 13.07 -7.31
C ILE A 157 -19.02 12.85 -8.77
N ILE A 158 -20.25 13.18 -9.16
CA ILE A 158 -20.77 12.92 -10.52
C ILE A 158 -19.95 13.67 -11.58
N ASN A 159 -19.38 14.81 -11.18
CA ASN A 159 -18.55 15.62 -12.07
C ASN A 159 -17.28 14.85 -12.47
N ALA A 160 -16.98 14.81 -13.76
CA ALA A 160 -15.79 14.15 -14.29
C ALA A 160 -14.47 14.86 -13.93
N ILE A 161 -14.51 16.12 -13.47
CA ILE A 161 -13.30 16.94 -13.23
C ILE A 161 -12.37 16.29 -12.17
N PRO A 162 -12.80 15.95 -10.93
CA PRO A 162 -11.91 15.34 -9.93
C PRO A 162 -11.30 14.02 -10.40
N ALA A 163 -12.09 13.18 -11.05
CA ALA A 163 -11.65 11.91 -11.60
C ALA A 163 -10.59 12.10 -12.70
N LYS A 164 -10.77 13.08 -13.60
CA LYS A 164 -9.81 13.40 -14.67
C LYS A 164 -8.50 13.95 -14.13
N ILE A 165 -8.57 14.86 -13.16
CA ILE A 165 -7.36 15.42 -12.52
C ILE A 165 -6.58 14.30 -11.84
N SER A 166 -7.24 13.47 -11.02
CA SER A 166 -6.61 12.32 -10.36
C SER A 166 -5.97 11.36 -11.36
N SER A 167 -6.72 10.98 -12.41
CA SER A 167 -6.23 10.12 -13.49
C SER A 167 -5.00 10.70 -14.18
N LEU A 168 -5.02 12.00 -14.52
CA LEU A 168 -3.89 12.68 -15.15
C LEU A 168 -2.62 12.57 -14.30
N PHE A 169 -2.72 12.82 -12.99
CA PHE A 169 -1.59 12.65 -12.08
C PHE A 169 -1.10 11.21 -12.03
N VAL A 170 -1.99 10.23 -11.94
CA VAL A 170 -1.62 8.80 -11.94
C VAL A 170 -0.92 8.40 -13.24
N VAL A 171 -1.40 8.89 -14.39
CA VAL A 171 -0.80 8.65 -15.71
C VAL A 171 0.62 9.23 -15.79
N ILE A 172 0.81 10.49 -15.37
CA ILE A 172 2.13 11.14 -15.35
C ILE A 172 3.11 10.37 -14.44
N VAL A 173 2.68 10.05 -13.22
CA VAL A 173 3.52 9.38 -12.22
C VAL A 173 3.86 7.96 -12.67
N THR A 174 2.89 7.20 -13.18
CA THR A 174 3.12 5.83 -13.64
C THR A 174 3.97 5.79 -14.91
N SER A 175 3.80 6.77 -15.81
CA SER A 175 4.69 6.94 -16.97
C SER A 175 6.15 7.14 -16.55
N SER A 176 6.40 7.90 -15.47
CA SER A 176 7.76 8.07 -14.92
C SER A 176 8.33 6.80 -14.25
N MET A 177 7.47 5.85 -13.83
CA MET A 177 7.94 4.57 -13.27
C MET A 177 8.50 3.64 -14.34
N LEU A 178 7.97 3.68 -15.57
CA LEU A 178 8.39 2.81 -16.68
C LEU A 178 9.92 2.83 -16.94
N PRO A 179 10.59 3.97 -17.13
CA PRO A 179 12.03 3.99 -17.35
C PRO A 179 12.81 3.47 -16.13
N VAL A 180 12.34 3.74 -14.92
CA VAL A 180 12.97 3.25 -13.67
C VAL A 180 12.88 1.72 -13.61
N GLN A 181 11.74 1.15 -13.96
CA GLN A 181 11.52 -0.30 -14.01
C GLN A 181 12.32 -0.98 -15.09
N VAL A 182 12.34 -0.42 -16.31
CA VAL A 182 13.13 -0.95 -17.41
C VAL A 182 14.61 -0.93 -17.02
N SER A 183 15.11 0.18 -16.46
CA SER A 183 16.49 0.27 -15.98
C SER A 183 16.79 -0.74 -14.86
N LEU A 184 15.90 -0.89 -13.89
CA LEU A 184 16.04 -1.84 -12.79
C LEU A 184 16.04 -3.29 -13.28
N GLY A 185 15.11 -3.64 -14.18
CA GLY A 185 15.00 -4.95 -14.80
C GLY A 185 16.22 -5.29 -15.65
N LEU A 186 16.70 -4.35 -16.46
CA LEU A 186 17.94 -4.53 -17.24
C LEU A 186 19.15 -4.75 -16.35
N SER A 187 19.29 -3.98 -15.26
CA SER A 187 20.37 -4.18 -14.28
C SER A 187 20.30 -5.55 -13.61
N LEU A 188 19.10 -6.02 -13.28
CA LEU A 188 18.92 -7.36 -12.74
C LEU A 188 19.26 -8.45 -13.77
N CYS A 189 18.75 -8.36 -14.99
CA CYS A 189 19.03 -9.33 -16.04
C CYS A 189 20.53 -9.42 -16.36
N ARG A 190 21.22 -8.27 -16.41
CA ARG A 190 22.67 -8.23 -16.62
C ARG A 190 23.42 -8.88 -15.47
N ASN A 191 23.05 -8.59 -14.22
CA ASN A 191 23.71 -9.19 -13.05
C ASN A 191 23.46 -10.71 -12.97
N LEU A 192 22.27 -11.19 -13.33
CA LEU A 192 21.96 -12.61 -13.39
C LEU A 192 22.69 -13.34 -14.54
N TYR A 193 22.96 -12.64 -15.65
CA TYR A 193 23.70 -13.20 -16.77
C TYR A 193 25.21 -13.22 -16.54
N ASP A 194 25.77 -12.18 -15.93
CA ASP A 194 27.17 -12.08 -15.51
C ASP A 194 27.42 -12.96 -14.26
N ASN A 195 26.95 -14.21 -14.28
CA ASN A 195 26.96 -15.24 -13.22
C ASN A 195 28.37 -15.73 -12.90
N ASP A 196 29.32 -14.80 -12.81
CA ASP A 196 30.59 -14.99 -12.17
C ASP A 196 30.36 -15.01 -10.65
N SER A 197 31.17 -15.81 -9.97
CA SER A 197 31.11 -16.16 -8.54
C SER A 197 31.17 -14.99 -7.54
N THR A 198 31.18 -13.76 -8.05
CA THR A 198 31.32 -12.49 -7.32
C THR A 198 30.04 -11.65 -7.30
N SER A 199 28.89 -12.19 -7.71
CA SER A 199 27.61 -11.46 -7.68
C SER A 199 27.30 -10.89 -6.28
N THR A 200 27.43 -9.58 -6.17
CA THR A 200 27.35 -8.77 -4.94
C THR A 200 25.93 -8.42 -4.51
N ILE A 201 24.92 -8.80 -5.29
CA ILE A 201 23.51 -8.49 -4.95
C ILE A 201 23.04 -9.45 -3.86
N SER A 202 22.62 -8.87 -2.73
CA SER A 202 22.01 -9.66 -1.67
C SER A 202 20.69 -10.29 -2.15
N ILE A 203 20.51 -11.58 -1.94
CA ILE A 203 19.26 -12.32 -2.23
C ILE A 203 18.01 -11.59 -1.67
N PRO A 204 18.03 -11.01 -0.46
CA PRO A 204 16.90 -10.22 0.05
C PRO A 204 16.55 -9.02 -0.83
N THR A 205 17.54 -8.29 -1.37
CA THR A 205 17.31 -7.15 -2.27
C THR A 205 16.64 -7.60 -3.57
N LEU A 206 17.13 -8.69 -4.17
CA LEU A 206 16.55 -9.26 -5.38
C LEU A 206 15.07 -9.62 -5.21
N GLN A 207 14.72 -10.25 -4.09
CA GLN A 207 13.33 -10.61 -3.78
C GLN A 207 12.43 -9.39 -3.67
N VAL A 208 12.89 -8.31 -3.02
CA VAL A 208 12.13 -7.07 -2.92
C VAL A 208 11.93 -6.44 -4.30
N VAL A 209 12.97 -6.43 -5.14
CA VAL A 209 12.86 -5.86 -6.49
C VAL A 209 11.88 -6.64 -7.35
N ILE A 210 11.97 -7.97 -7.40
CA ILE A 210 11.04 -8.80 -8.19
C ILE A 210 9.58 -8.55 -7.74
N ARG A 211 9.35 -8.49 -6.43
CA ARG A 211 8.03 -8.19 -5.84
C ARG A 211 7.50 -6.82 -6.29
N VAL A 212 8.35 -5.80 -6.24
CA VAL A 212 7.99 -4.44 -6.66
C VAL A 212 7.79 -4.35 -8.18
N MET A 213 8.51 -5.13 -9.00
CA MET A 213 8.28 -5.20 -10.44
C MET A 213 6.95 -5.86 -10.78
N ILE A 214 6.58 -6.95 -10.09
CA ILE A 214 5.26 -7.60 -10.26
C ILE A 214 4.14 -6.63 -9.87
N PHE A 215 4.26 -5.99 -8.71
CA PHE A 215 3.33 -4.96 -8.28
C PHE A 215 3.29 -3.79 -9.28
N SER A 216 4.46 -3.44 -9.82
CA SER A 216 4.70 -2.48 -10.89
C SER A 216 3.75 -2.72 -12.07
N PHE A 217 3.84 -3.95 -12.58
CA PHE A 217 3.07 -4.40 -13.71
C PHE A 217 1.55 -4.35 -13.46
N LEU A 218 1.10 -4.69 -12.24
CA LEU A 218 -0.31 -4.55 -11.87
C LEU A 218 -0.79 -3.09 -11.95
N THR A 219 0.05 -2.12 -11.57
CA THR A 219 -0.30 -0.69 -11.69
C THR A 219 -0.35 -0.18 -13.13
N LEU A 220 0.31 -0.86 -14.08
CA LEU A 220 0.21 -0.50 -15.51
C LEU A 220 -1.20 -0.74 -16.06
N VAL A 221 -1.95 -1.67 -15.46
CA VAL A 221 -3.36 -1.86 -15.82
C VAL A 221 -4.18 -0.63 -15.44
N SER A 222 -3.91 -0.05 -14.25
CA SER A 222 -4.52 1.22 -13.83
C SER A 222 -4.08 2.41 -14.69
N PHE A 223 -2.86 2.38 -15.24
CA PHE A 223 -2.41 3.38 -16.22
C PHE A 223 -3.28 3.31 -17.48
N THR A 224 -3.56 2.10 -17.99
CA THR A 224 -4.45 1.93 -19.13
C THR A 224 -5.81 2.55 -18.80
N GLU A 225 -6.49 2.13 -17.73
CA GLU A 225 -7.77 2.73 -17.30
C GLU A 225 -7.72 4.27 -17.23
N GLY A 226 -6.63 4.83 -16.68
CA GLY A 226 -6.47 6.27 -16.57
C GLY A 226 -6.36 6.98 -17.92
N VAL A 227 -5.59 6.40 -18.84
CA VAL A 227 -5.46 6.87 -20.23
C VAL A 227 -6.84 6.85 -20.91
N ILE A 228 -7.56 5.74 -20.82
CA ILE A 228 -8.91 5.57 -21.35
C ILE A 228 -9.80 6.73 -20.88
N TYR A 229 -9.84 6.94 -19.58
CA TYR A 229 -10.71 7.93 -18.95
C TYR A 229 -10.39 9.38 -19.37
N ILE A 230 -9.12 9.68 -19.67
CA ILE A 230 -8.70 11.00 -20.18
C ILE A 230 -9.14 11.19 -21.63
N PHE A 231 -9.06 10.15 -22.46
CA PHE A 231 -9.36 10.21 -23.90
C PHE A 231 -10.85 10.06 -24.25
N ASP A 232 -11.69 9.56 -23.33
CA ASP A 232 -13.14 9.39 -23.50
C ASP A 232 -13.94 10.72 -23.58
N LEU A 233 -13.25 11.84 -23.81
CA LEU A 233 -13.82 13.18 -23.98
C LEU A 233 -14.28 13.48 -25.41
N SER A 234 -13.92 12.62 -26.38
CA SER A 234 -14.39 12.72 -27.77
C SER A 234 -14.60 11.32 -28.34
N PRO A 235 -15.84 10.89 -28.64
CA PRO A 235 -16.09 9.61 -29.32
C PRO A 235 -15.60 9.70 -30.76
N GLY A 236 -14.29 9.55 -30.94
CA GLY A 236 -13.64 9.43 -32.22
C GLY A 236 -13.42 7.94 -32.53
N PRO A 237 -13.69 7.49 -33.77
CA PRO A 237 -13.56 6.07 -34.15
C PRO A 237 -12.14 5.51 -33.96
N PHE A 238 -11.12 6.37 -33.91
CA PHE A 238 -9.75 5.97 -33.62
C PHE A 238 -9.51 5.58 -32.16
N VAL A 239 -10.18 6.24 -31.21
CA VAL A 239 -10.04 5.94 -29.77
C VAL A 239 -10.67 4.58 -29.50
N ASP A 240 -11.83 4.28 -30.07
CA ASP A 240 -12.50 2.98 -29.92
C ASP A 240 -11.68 1.80 -30.45
N ILE A 241 -10.94 1.99 -31.56
CA ILE A 241 -10.07 0.96 -32.12
C ILE A 241 -8.85 0.73 -31.22
N ILE A 242 -8.18 1.80 -30.77
CA ILE A 242 -7.02 1.68 -29.86
C ILE A 242 -7.46 1.05 -28.53
N MET A 243 -8.62 1.44 -28.02
CA MET A 243 -9.27 0.87 -26.84
C MET A 243 -9.54 -0.62 -26.98
N ALA A 244 -10.13 -1.04 -28.10
CA ALA A 244 -10.41 -2.44 -28.38
C ALA A 244 -9.11 -3.25 -28.50
N TRP A 245 -8.09 -2.72 -29.19
CA TRP A 245 -6.80 -3.38 -29.34
C TRP A 245 -6.04 -3.51 -28.01
N CYS A 246 -6.01 -2.46 -27.19
CA CYS A 246 -5.33 -2.48 -25.90
C CYS A 246 -6.05 -3.43 -24.92
N MET A 247 -7.39 -3.42 -24.90
CA MET A 247 -8.17 -4.39 -24.11
C MET A 247 -7.99 -5.83 -24.60
N SER A 248 -7.96 -6.07 -25.91
CA SER A 248 -7.81 -7.42 -26.48
C SER A 248 -6.40 -7.99 -26.31
N PHE A 249 -5.36 -7.15 -26.31
CA PHE A 249 -3.98 -7.61 -26.18
C PHE A 249 -3.58 -7.87 -24.72
N PHE A 250 -4.14 -7.13 -23.75
CA PHE A 250 -3.74 -7.25 -22.35
C PHE A 250 -4.57 -8.26 -21.53
N VAL A 251 -5.90 -8.42 -21.69
CA VAL A 251 -6.67 -9.44 -20.95
C VAL A 251 -7.99 -9.82 -21.66
N PRO A 252 -8.27 -11.11 -21.97
CA PRO A 252 -9.48 -11.52 -22.70
C PRO A 252 -10.81 -11.47 -21.90
N PHE A 253 -10.92 -10.78 -20.77
CA PHE A 253 -12.10 -10.88 -19.87
C PHE A 253 -12.71 -9.50 -19.50
N ARG A 254 -13.64 -9.01 -20.32
CA ARG A 254 -14.09 -7.60 -20.36
C ARG A 254 -15.12 -7.15 -19.30
N LEU A 255 -15.77 -8.06 -18.55
CA LEU A 255 -16.90 -7.72 -17.65
C LEU A 255 -16.66 -7.99 -16.16
N LEU A 256 -15.55 -8.65 -15.81
CA LEU A 256 -15.13 -8.85 -14.42
C LEU A 256 -13.98 -7.92 -14.01
N HIS A 257 -13.40 -7.18 -14.97
CA HIS A 257 -12.08 -6.57 -14.89
C HIS A 257 -12.00 -5.34 -13.97
N GLU A 258 -12.86 -4.34 -14.21
CA GLU A 258 -12.79 -3.03 -13.53
C GLU A 258 -12.94 -3.15 -12.00
N THR A 259 -13.85 -4.03 -11.56
CA THR A 259 -14.04 -4.26 -10.12
C THR A 259 -12.95 -5.17 -9.57
N LEU A 260 -12.60 -6.24 -10.28
CA LEU A 260 -11.69 -7.26 -9.75
C LEU A 260 -10.28 -6.68 -9.58
N ILE A 261 -9.79 -5.80 -10.46
CA ILE A 261 -8.47 -5.19 -10.29
C ILE A 261 -8.41 -4.28 -9.07
N ARG A 262 -9.40 -3.38 -8.91
CA ARG A 262 -9.46 -2.48 -7.74
C ARG A 262 -9.52 -3.25 -6.42
N ILE A 263 -10.18 -4.39 -6.45
CA ILE A 263 -10.31 -5.32 -5.32
C ILE A 263 -9.01 -6.07 -5.03
N VAL A 264 -8.33 -6.51 -6.09
CA VAL A 264 -7.26 -7.50 -5.99
C VAL A 264 -5.90 -6.85 -5.70
N VAL A 265 -5.71 -5.57 -6.04
CA VAL A 265 -4.43 -4.87 -5.81
C VAL A 265 -4.04 -4.81 -4.32
N PRO A 266 -4.92 -4.41 -3.36
CA PRO A 266 -4.56 -4.42 -1.94
C PRO A 266 -4.22 -5.82 -1.41
N VAL A 267 -4.97 -6.84 -1.85
CA VAL A 267 -4.76 -8.23 -1.45
C VAL A 267 -3.44 -8.76 -2.00
N PHE A 268 -3.11 -8.45 -3.26
CA PHE A 268 -1.79 -8.72 -3.80
C PHE A 268 -0.71 -7.97 -3.04
N GLY A 269 -0.96 -6.74 -2.58
CA GLY A 269 -0.06 -6.04 -1.65
C GLY A 269 0.23 -6.88 -0.41
N VAL A 270 -0.81 -7.40 0.25
CA VAL A 270 -0.65 -8.29 1.42
C VAL A 270 0.11 -9.56 1.07
N LEU A 271 -0.19 -10.22 -0.05
CA LEU A 271 0.49 -11.45 -0.44
C LEU A 271 1.96 -11.20 -0.81
N ILE A 272 2.20 -10.19 -1.65
CA ILE A 272 3.53 -9.83 -2.15
C ILE A 272 4.42 -9.35 -1.00
N PHE A 273 3.93 -8.55 -0.06
CA PHE A 273 4.75 -8.03 1.04
C PHE A 273 4.69 -8.90 2.31
N GLY A 274 3.60 -9.63 2.55
CA GLY A 274 3.43 -10.50 3.71
C GLY A 274 4.13 -11.85 3.57
N MET A 275 4.31 -12.36 2.34
CA MET A 275 4.99 -13.64 2.11
C MET A 275 6.52 -13.55 2.23
N GLN A 276 7.05 -12.67 3.08
CA GLN A 276 8.48 -12.57 3.31
C GLN A 276 8.91 -13.55 4.40
N LYS A 277 10.00 -14.28 4.15
CA LYS A 277 10.52 -15.34 5.05
C LYS A 277 10.87 -14.80 6.44
N ASP A 278 11.34 -13.56 6.52
CA ASP A 278 11.68 -12.86 7.76
C ASP A 278 10.46 -12.47 8.60
N ILE A 279 9.35 -12.10 7.96
CA ILE A 279 8.06 -11.86 8.64
C ILE A 279 7.56 -13.17 9.25
N PHE A 280 7.51 -14.25 8.46
CA PHE A 280 7.10 -15.57 8.97
C PHE A 280 8.00 -16.07 10.10
N ARG A 281 9.32 -15.89 10.00
CA ARG A 281 10.25 -16.22 11.09
C ARG A 281 9.95 -15.43 12.35
N THR A 282 9.66 -14.15 12.22
CA THR A 282 9.26 -13.30 13.36
C THR A 282 7.98 -13.84 14.01
N TRP A 283 6.96 -14.18 13.23
CA TRP A 283 5.71 -14.74 13.74
C TRP A 283 5.92 -16.09 14.42
N ILE A 284 6.75 -16.97 13.86
CA ILE A 284 7.10 -18.26 14.48
C ILE A 284 7.83 -18.04 15.82
N LEU A 285 8.75 -17.08 15.89
CA LEU A 285 9.46 -16.75 17.12
C LEU A 285 8.51 -16.20 18.20
N TRP A 286 7.60 -15.29 17.83
CA TRP A 286 6.58 -14.76 18.73
C TRP A 286 5.62 -15.85 19.21
N ALA A 287 5.16 -16.72 18.31
CA ALA A 287 4.30 -17.86 18.65
C ALA A 287 5.02 -18.82 19.61
N ASN A 288 6.29 -19.15 19.36
CA ASN A 288 7.10 -19.98 20.25
C ASN A 288 7.32 -19.33 21.62
N TRP A 289 7.50 -18.01 21.68
CA TRP A 289 7.64 -17.27 22.94
C TRP A 289 6.33 -17.25 23.74
N LEU A 290 5.18 -17.05 23.07
CA LEU A 290 3.86 -17.12 23.69
C LEU A 290 3.55 -18.54 24.22
N LEU A 291 3.90 -19.58 23.46
CA LEU A 291 3.72 -20.98 23.87
C LEU A 291 4.67 -21.41 25.00
N LYS A 292 5.91 -20.91 25.01
CA LYS A 292 6.91 -21.24 26.04
C LYS A 292 6.80 -20.38 27.30
N SER A 293 5.94 -19.36 27.33
CA SER A 293 5.75 -18.52 28.50
C SER A 293 5.43 -19.41 29.70
N PRO A 294 6.38 -19.61 30.64
CA PRO A 294 6.21 -20.57 31.70
C PRO A 294 5.04 -20.10 32.55
N LYS A 295 4.06 -20.97 32.77
CA LYS A 295 3.14 -20.81 33.91
C LYS A 295 4.05 -20.58 35.10
N LYS A 296 4.12 -19.35 35.62
CA LYS A 296 4.88 -19.06 36.84
C LYS A 296 4.43 -20.11 37.85
N PRO A 297 5.32 -21.02 38.32
CA PRO A 297 4.93 -21.88 39.41
C PRO A 297 4.49 -20.95 40.53
N TYR A 298 3.25 -21.08 40.96
CA TYR A 298 2.71 -20.36 42.09
C TYR A 298 3.64 -20.66 43.26
N ARG A 299 4.56 -19.73 43.55
CA ARG A 299 5.53 -19.84 44.64
C ARG A 299 4.71 -19.74 45.91
N LYS A 300 4.32 -20.89 46.45
CA LYS A 300 3.68 -21.00 47.75
C LYS A 300 4.61 -20.30 48.74
N SER A 301 4.16 -19.17 49.28
CA SER A 301 4.84 -18.38 50.30
C SER A 301 5.23 -19.29 51.46
N SER A 302 6.48 -19.75 51.51
CA SER A 302 7.05 -20.34 52.71
C SER A 302 7.40 -19.19 53.66
N THR A 303 6.67 -19.17 54.77
CA THR A 303 6.82 -18.32 55.95
C THR A 303 8.29 -18.16 56.34
N PRO A 304 8.81 -16.94 56.56
CA PRO A 304 10.15 -16.74 57.06
C PRO A 304 10.20 -17.16 58.55
N SER A 305 10.98 -18.20 58.85
CA SER A 305 11.38 -18.53 60.23
C SER A 305 12.38 -17.49 60.71
N LEU A 306 11.98 -16.69 61.70
CA LEU A 306 12.88 -15.82 62.46
C LEU A 306 13.78 -16.68 63.36
N THR A 307 15.09 -16.60 63.14
CA THR A 307 16.11 -16.83 64.18
C THR A 307 17.30 -15.91 63.90
N PRO A 308 17.53 -14.87 64.72
CA PRO A 308 18.83 -14.22 64.82
C PRO A 308 19.69 -14.91 65.87
N ASP A 309 20.93 -15.06 65.46
CA ASP A 309 22.06 -15.75 66.07
C ASP A 309 22.57 -15.00 67.31
N ASN A 310 22.84 -15.73 68.38
CA ASN A 310 23.61 -15.27 69.54
C ASN A 310 25.07 -15.68 69.32
N SER A 311 25.97 -14.74 69.02
CA SER A 311 27.38 -14.94 69.38
C SER A 311 28.11 -13.62 69.65
N VAL A 312 28.33 -13.45 70.96
CA VAL A 312 29.29 -12.58 71.61
C VAL A 312 30.70 -12.91 71.11
N ARG A 313 31.48 -11.90 70.72
CA ARG A 313 32.95 -12.01 70.73
C ARG A 313 33.57 -10.70 71.19
N SER A 314 34.31 -10.86 72.28
CA SER A 314 35.16 -9.92 73.01
C SER A 314 36.17 -9.22 72.12
N ASP A 315 36.38 -7.93 72.37
CA ASP A 315 37.66 -7.34 72.82
C ASP A 315 37.41 -5.93 73.39
#